data_AF-A0A915ENS8-F1
#
_entry.id   AF-A0A915ENS8-F1
#
_cell.length_a   1.000
_cell.length_b   1.000
_cell.length_c   1.000
_cell.angle_alpha   90.00
_cell.angle_beta   90.00
_cell.angle_gamma   90.00
#
_symmetry.space_group_name_H-M   'P 1'
#
loop_
_entity.id
_entity.type
_entity.pdbx_description
1 polymer ?
#
loop_
_entity_poly.entity_id
_entity_poly.type
_entity_poly.pdbx_seq_one_letter_code
_entity_poly.pdbx_strand_id
1 'polypeptide(L)'
;MPKKSAALKDPNAPKRPLTAYFLWLKDNRSRISTPGMTAPQIAKQAGQEWNALADKSPWQKMAEQEKKQYEVAKAQYDSVK
;
A
#
# COMPACT_ATOMS: atom_id res chain seq x y z
N MET A 1 -0.49 -21.71 17.06
CA MET A 1 -1.48 -20.63 16.81
C MET A 1 -1.95 -20.73 15.37
N PRO A 2 -3.22 -21.03 15.09
CA PRO A 2 -3.72 -21.05 13.72
C PRO A 2 -3.78 -19.62 13.18
N LYS A 3 -3.10 -19.37 12.05
CA LYS A 3 -3.15 -18.07 11.37
C LYS A 3 -4.58 -17.87 10.86
N LYS A 4 -5.26 -16.82 11.33
CA LYS A 4 -6.58 -16.39 10.82
C LYS A 4 -6.54 -16.43 9.30
N SER A 5 -7.25 -17.39 8.72
CA SER A 5 -7.55 -17.47 7.31
C SER A 5 -8.06 -16.09 6.88
N ALA A 6 -7.32 -15.44 6.00
CA ALA A 6 -7.80 -14.23 5.35
C ALA A 6 -9.14 -14.61 4.73
N ALA A 7 -10.24 -14.14 5.35
CA ALA A 7 -11.57 -14.24 4.78
C ALA A 7 -11.43 -13.90 3.30
N LEU A 8 -11.78 -14.87 2.46
CA LEU A 8 -11.76 -14.77 1.00
C LEU A 8 -12.38 -13.43 0.64
N LYS A 9 -11.54 -12.42 0.42
CA LYS A 9 -12.01 -11.16 -0.15
C LYS A 9 -12.54 -11.57 -1.50
N ASP A 10 -13.82 -11.32 -1.73
CA ASP A 10 -14.48 -11.65 -2.98
C ASP A 10 -13.52 -11.33 -4.14
N PRO A 11 -13.21 -12.28 -5.04
CA PRO A 11 -12.25 -12.05 -6.12
C PRO A 11 -12.67 -10.90 -7.04
N ASN A 12 -13.97 -10.56 -7.02
CA ASN A 12 -14.55 -9.44 -7.76
C ASN A 12 -14.48 -8.10 -7.00
N ALA A 13 -14.18 -8.11 -5.69
CA ALA A 13 -14.04 -6.87 -4.94
C ALA A 13 -12.77 -6.14 -5.38
N PRO A 14 -12.87 -4.82 -5.65
CA PRO A 14 -11.70 -4.05 -6.01
C PRO A 14 -10.69 -4.09 -4.87
N LYS A 15 -9.41 -4.14 -5.23
CA LYS A 15 -8.31 -4.22 -4.27
C LYS A 15 -8.12 -2.85 -3.63
N ARG A 16 -8.01 -2.80 -2.29
CA ARG A 16 -7.81 -1.54 -1.56
C ARG A 16 -6.63 -0.74 -2.15
N PRO A 17 -6.80 0.58 -2.34
CA PRO A 17 -5.77 1.41 -2.93
C PRO A 17 -4.59 1.51 -1.97
N LEU A 18 -3.38 1.61 -2.52
CA LEU A 18 -2.19 1.80 -1.72
C LEU A 18 -2.11 3.26 -1.29
N THR A 19 -1.76 3.51 -0.03
CA THR A 19 -1.53 4.88 0.45
C THR A 19 -0.20 5.43 -0.09
N ALA A 20 0.01 6.73 0.02
CA ALA A 20 1.24 7.40 -0.43
C ALA A 20 2.50 6.73 0.13
N TYR A 21 2.46 6.34 1.41
CA TYR A 21 3.53 5.59 2.06
C TYR A 21 3.75 4.22 1.44
N PHE A 22 2.68 3.46 1.14
CA PHE A 22 2.80 2.13 0.55
C PHE A 22 3.23 2.15 -0.91
N LEU A 23 2.84 3.18 -1.67
CA LEU A 23 3.34 3.41 -3.03
C LEU A 23 4.85 3.68 -2.99
N TRP A 24 5.28 4.65 -2.18
CA TRP A 24 6.69 4.92 -1.97
C TRP A 24 7.46 3.70 -1.46
N LEU A 25 6.90 2.96 -0.50
CA LEU A 25 7.50 1.74 0.03
C LEU A 25 7.62 0.66 -1.05
N LYS A 26 6.70 0.56 -2.02
CA LYS A 26 6.78 -0.44 -3.09
C LYS A 26 8.02 -0.20 -3.97
N ASP A 27 8.26 1.06 -4.35
CA ASP A 27 9.42 1.45 -5.15
C ASP A 27 10.72 1.42 -4.33
N ASN A 28 10.67 1.87 -3.08
CA ASN A 28 11.84 2.02 -2.23
C ASN A 28 12.18 0.77 -1.40
N ARG A 29 11.26 -0.20 -1.28
CA ARG A 29 11.49 -1.48 -0.57
C ARG A 29 12.70 -2.19 -1.15
N SER A 30 12.83 -2.26 -2.47
CA SER A 30 13.95 -2.96 -3.11
C SER A 30 15.29 -2.28 -2.79
N ARG A 31 15.26 -0.95 -2.56
CA ARG A 31 16.41 -0.15 -2.15
C ARG A 31 16.76 -0.35 -0.67
N ILE A 32 15.75 -0.41 0.20
CA ILE A 32 15.92 -0.57 1.66
C ILE A 32 16.20 -2.04 2.03
N SER A 33 15.63 -2.97 1.28
CA SER A 33 15.75 -4.41 1.49
C SER A 33 17.16 -4.89 1.15
N THR A 34 18.03 -4.86 2.14
CA THR A 34 19.38 -5.41 2.03
C THR A 34 19.41 -6.90 2.38
N PRO A 35 20.30 -7.69 1.77
CA PRO A 35 20.47 -9.10 2.11
C PRO A 35 20.78 -9.26 3.60
N GLY A 36 19.96 -10.03 4.32
CA GLY A 36 20.11 -10.25 5.77
C GLY A 36 19.24 -9.35 6.66
N MET A 37 18.56 -8.35 6.11
CA MET A 37 17.56 -7.60 6.88
C MET A 37 16.23 -8.36 7.00
N THR A 38 15.66 -8.29 8.20
CA THR A 38 14.32 -8.80 8.48
C THR A 38 13.24 -7.79 8.07
N ALA A 39 12.05 -8.26 7.72
CA ALA A 39 10.90 -7.42 7.39
C ALA A 39 10.64 -6.26 8.40
N PRO A 40 10.70 -6.46 9.73
CA PRO A 40 10.54 -5.36 10.68
C PRO A 40 11.67 -4.32 10.64
N GLN A 41 12.91 -4.71 10.32
CA GLN A 41 14.02 -3.75 10.15
C GLN A 41 13.81 -2.88 8.92
N ILE A 42 13.41 -3.49 7.80
CA ILE A 42 13.07 -2.78 6.56
C ILE A 42 11.93 -1.79 6.82
N ALA A 43 10.88 -2.20 7.55
CA ALA A 43 9.76 -1.33 7.88
C ALA A 43 10.17 -0.15 8.78
N LYS A 44 11.09 -0.36 9.73
CA LYS A 44 11.60 0.71 10.59
C LYS A 44 12.40 1.75 9.80
N GLN A 45 13.29 1.29 8.92
CA GLN A 45 14.09 2.17 8.07
C GLN A 45 13.22 2.89 7.04
N ALA A 46 12.25 2.20 6.45
CA ALA A 46 11.24 2.79 5.59
C ALA A 46 10.46 3.92 6.27
N GLY A 47 9.99 3.70 7.51
CA GLY A 47 9.28 4.73 8.26
C GLY A 47 10.15 5.96 8.56
N GLN A 48 11.44 5.77 8.83
CA GLN A 48 12.38 6.87 9.04
C GLN A 48 12.61 7.68 7.77
N GLU A 49 12.90 7.02 6.64
CA GLU A 49 13.08 7.72 5.36
C GLU A 49 11.79 8.40 4.89
N TRP A 50 10.63 7.78 5.09
CA TRP A 50 9.35 8.41 4.79
C TRP A 50 9.09 9.65 5.64
N ASN A 51 9.49 9.65 6.91
CA ASN A 51 9.37 10.84 7.75
C ASN A 51 10.39 11.91 7.37
N ALA A 52 11.59 11.52 6.93
CA ALA A 52 12.64 12.40 6.46
C ALA A 52 12.37 12.99 5.07
N LEU A 53 11.49 12.37 4.27
CA LEU A 53 11.06 12.90 2.97
C LEU A 53 10.35 14.25 3.17
N ALA A 54 10.98 15.32 2.68
CA ALA A 54 10.39 16.66 2.69
C ALA A 54 9.23 16.76 1.68
N ASP A 55 9.38 16.14 0.51
CA ASP A 55 8.37 16.16 -0.54
C ASP A 55 7.66 14.81 -0.68
N LYS A 56 6.49 14.73 -0.06
CA LYS A 56 5.57 13.57 -0.14
C LYS A 56 4.43 13.83 -1.14
N SER A 57 4.38 15.02 -1.71
CA SER A 57 3.35 15.48 -2.64
C SER A 57 3.17 14.58 -3.86
N PRO A 58 4.23 14.11 -4.56
CA PRO A 58 4.04 13.22 -5.71
C PRO A 58 3.37 11.90 -5.32
N TRP A 59 3.77 11.32 -4.17
CA TRP A 59 3.19 10.09 -3.65
C TRP A 59 1.77 10.29 -3.14
N GLN A 60 1.48 11.44 -2.53
CA GLN A 60 0.11 11.80 -2.13
C GLN A 60 -0.80 11.94 -3.35
N LYS A 61 -0.36 12.63 -4.41
CA LYS A 61 -1.13 12.74 -5.67
C LYS A 61 -1.40 11.37 -6.29
N MET A 62 -0.39 10.51 -6.37
CA MET A 62 -0.56 9.14 -6.87
C MET A 62 -1.53 8.33 -6.02
N ALA A 63 -1.41 8.42 -4.68
CA ALA A 63 -2.33 7.74 -3.77
C ALA A 63 -3.76 8.25 -3.87
N GLU A 64 -3.94 9.56 -4.07
CA GLU A 64 -5.26 10.17 -4.24
C GLU A 64 -5.90 9.74 -5.57
N GLN A 65 -5.11 9.61 -6.63
CA GLN A 65 -5.55 9.08 -7.92
C GLN A 65 -5.95 7.60 -7.82
N GLU A 66 -5.11 6.75 -7.23
CA GLU A 66 -5.43 5.35 -6.94
C GLU A 66 -6.68 5.22 -6.06
N LYS A 67 -6.83 6.09 -5.06
CA LYS A 67 -8.02 6.13 -4.21
C LYS A 67 -9.27 6.45 -5.02
N LYS A 68 -9.23 7.46 -5.89
CA LYS A 68 -10.36 7.81 -6.76
C LYS A 68 -10.73 6.66 -7.69
N GLN A 69 -9.75 6.01 -8.31
CA GLN A 69 -9.99 4.83 -9.15
C GLN A 69 -10.62 3.68 -8.37
N TYR A 70 -10.13 3.43 -7.16
CA TYR A 70 -10.73 2.44 -6.27
C TYR A 70 -12.16 2.80 -5.86
N GLU A 71 -12.45 4.06 -5.54
CA GLU A 71 -13.80 4.50 -5.17
C GLU A 71 -14.79 4.28 -6.32
N VAL A 72 -14.38 4.56 -7.57
CA VAL A 72 -15.19 4.26 -8.77
C VAL A 72 -15.37 2.76 -8.95
N ALA A 73 -14.28 1.97 -8.90
CA ALA A 73 -14.36 0.52 -9.04
C ALA A 73 -15.19 -0.12 -7.92
N LYS A 74 -15.13 0.43 -6.70
CA LYS A 74 -15.90 -0.01 -5.54
C LYS A 74 -17.37 0.32 -5.71
N ALA A 75 -17.70 1.52 -6.18
CA ALA A 75 -19.08 1.89 -6.47
C ALA A 75 -19.68 0.99 -7.56
N GLN A 76 -18.91 0.66 -8.61
CA GLN A 76 -19.32 -0.30 -9.63
C GLN A 76 -19.52 -1.71 -9.05
N TYR A 77 -18.59 -2.18 -8.22
CA TYR A 77 -18.72 -3.48 -7.54
C TYR A 77 -19.93 -3.55 -6.61
N ASP A 78 -20.14 -2.51 -5.79
CA ASP A 78 -21.28 -2.42 -4.88
C ASP A 78 -22.61 -2.32 -5.63
N SER A 79 -22.62 -1.79 -6.86
CA SER A 79 -23.82 -1.71 -7.71
C SER A 79 -24.13 -3.00 -8.49
N VAL A 80 -23.15 -3.90 -8.62
CA VAL A 80 -23.28 -5.18 -9.36
C VAL A 80 -23.51 -6.37 -8.40
N LYS A 81 -23.23 -6.18 -7.11
CA LYS A 81 -23.55 -7.12 -6.03
C LYS A 81 -25.02 -7.04 -5.62
#